data_AF-A0A7S0XVH4-F1
#
_entry.id   AF-A0A7S0XVH4-F1
#
_cell.length_a   1.000
_cell.length_b   1.000
_cell.length_c   1.000
_cell.angle_alpha   90.00
_cell.angle_beta   90.00
_cell.angle_gamma   90.00
#
_symmetry.space_group_name_H-M   'P 1'
#
loop_
_entity.id
_entity.type
_entity.pdbx_description
1 polymer ?
#
loop_
_entity_poly.entity_id
_entity_poly.type
_entity_poly.pdbx_seq_one_letter_code
_entity_poly.pdbx_strand_id
1 'polypeptide(L)'
;EPVKTKWGTISLVDAHVTLLRAACKNPRNRWFLLLSDSCLPVRSFRHVREVLSEHKTSIFDMASKQVHNDQRENIKKFTEDIVNGPNLTETEKLIKKLVVDDPCGIQVHSQWCCLVRADAETLSNADDLAVWYDAYKTMLPLDLVKRSFLLAPDELFIHTYLRQHVGKQYRANARMTTFAHCCLEVDSC
;
A
#
# COMPACT_ATOMS: atom_id res chain seq x y z
N GLU A 1 -0.66 -20.54 -10.47
CA GLU A 1 -1.06 -20.94 -9.11
C GLU A 1 -1.66 -19.78 -8.34
N PRO A 2 -2.75 -20.00 -7.57
CA PRO A 2 -3.31 -19.01 -6.67
C PRO A 2 -2.36 -18.71 -5.50
N VAL A 3 -2.26 -17.44 -5.10
CA VAL A 3 -1.46 -16.99 -3.96
C VAL A 3 -2.17 -17.37 -2.67
N LYS A 4 -1.48 -18.08 -1.76
CA LYS A 4 -2.00 -18.34 -0.41
C LYS A 4 -1.86 -17.08 0.44
N THR A 5 -2.98 -16.44 0.73
CA THR A 5 -3.00 -15.18 1.48
C THR A 5 -3.08 -15.42 2.99
N LYS A 6 -2.47 -14.50 3.75
CA LYS A 6 -2.55 -14.43 5.21
C LYS A 6 -2.68 -12.98 5.64
N TRP A 7 -3.63 -12.71 6.54
CA TRP A 7 -3.87 -11.38 7.10
C TRP A 7 -2.59 -10.75 7.66
N GLY A 8 -2.41 -9.45 7.43
CA GLY A 8 -1.29 -8.66 7.96
C GLY A 8 0.07 -8.98 7.32
N THR A 9 0.11 -9.73 6.23
CA THR A 9 1.36 -10.11 5.56
C THR A 9 1.41 -9.63 4.12
N ILE A 10 2.62 -9.56 3.58
CA ILE A 10 2.88 -9.18 2.17
C ILE A 10 2.17 -10.08 1.15
N SER A 11 1.72 -11.28 1.54
CA SER A 11 1.01 -12.20 0.64
C SER A 11 -0.32 -11.62 0.11
N LEU A 12 -0.97 -10.71 0.84
CA LEU A 12 -2.15 -10.00 0.34
C LEU A 12 -1.79 -9.04 -0.81
N VAL A 13 -0.68 -8.31 -0.67
CA VAL A 13 -0.15 -7.46 -1.74
C VAL A 13 0.24 -8.30 -2.96
N ASP A 14 0.88 -9.45 -2.75
CA ASP A 14 1.26 -10.36 -3.84
C ASP A 14 0.03 -10.90 -4.59
N ALA A 15 -1.04 -11.22 -3.87
CA ALA A 15 -2.31 -11.57 -4.48
C ALA A 15 -2.91 -10.40 -5.29
N HIS A 16 -2.89 -9.18 -4.77
CA HIS A 16 -3.36 -7.99 -5.50
C HIS A 16 -2.57 -7.80 -6.81
N VAL A 17 -1.23 -7.80 -6.76
CA VAL A 17 -0.38 -7.62 -7.95
C VAL A 17 -0.59 -8.74 -8.97
N THR A 18 -0.73 -9.98 -8.50
CA THR A 18 -1.02 -11.13 -9.38
C THR A 18 -2.38 -10.99 -10.09
N LEU A 19 -3.41 -10.51 -9.38
CA LEU A 19 -4.73 -10.23 -9.97
C LEU A 19 -4.66 -9.07 -10.98
N LEU A 20 -3.95 -7.99 -10.66
CA LEU A 20 -3.72 -6.87 -11.58
C LEU A 20 -3.03 -7.36 -12.86
N ARG A 21 -1.97 -8.15 -12.75
CA ARG A 21 -1.25 -8.72 -13.90
C ARG A 21 -2.16 -9.55 -14.80
N ALA A 22 -3.06 -10.34 -14.22
CA ALA A 22 -4.05 -11.10 -14.98
C ALA A 22 -5.09 -10.18 -15.66
N ALA A 23 -5.61 -9.19 -14.94
CA ALA A 23 -6.61 -8.25 -15.44
C ALA A 23 -6.06 -7.30 -16.53
N CYS A 24 -4.78 -6.92 -16.45
CA CYS A 24 -4.13 -6.02 -17.41
C CYS A 24 -4.02 -6.65 -18.81
N LYS A 25 -4.02 -7.99 -18.93
CA LYS A 25 -3.98 -8.72 -20.20
C LYS A 25 -5.15 -8.37 -21.13
N ASN A 26 -6.31 -7.99 -20.58
CA ASN A 26 -7.42 -7.52 -21.40
C ASN A 26 -7.29 -6.00 -21.60
N PRO A 27 -7.01 -5.50 -22.81
CA PRO A 27 -6.79 -4.07 -23.06
C PRO A 27 -8.05 -3.21 -22.85
N ARG A 28 -9.24 -3.81 -22.79
CA ARG A 28 -10.50 -3.09 -22.56
C ARG A 28 -10.70 -2.65 -21.10
N ASN A 29 -9.97 -3.25 -20.16
CA ASN A 29 -10.05 -2.85 -18.75
C ASN A 29 -9.42 -1.45 -18.60
N ARG A 30 -10.16 -0.46 -18.12
CA ARG A 30 -9.61 0.91 -17.94
C ARG A 30 -9.38 1.27 -16.48
N TRP A 31 -10.11 0.61 -15.60
CA TRP A 31 -10.12 0.80 -14.15
C TRP A 31 -10.04 -0.55 -13.46
N PHE A 32 -9.33 -0.58 -12.34
CA PHE A 32 -9.07 -1.77 -11.54
C PHE A 32 -9.47 -1.46 -10.11
N LEU A 33 -10.45 -2.19 -9.58
CA LEU A 33 -10.98 -1.98 -8.24
C LEU A 33 -10.58 -3.17 -7.39
N LEU A 34 -9.90 -2.93 -6.27
CA LEU A 34 -9.59 -3.97 -5.30
C LEU A 34 -10.74 -4.10 -4.32
N LEU A 35 -11.30 -5.32 -4.21
CA LEU A 35 -12.49 -5.65 -3.41
C LEU A 35 -12.26 -6.98 -2.69
N SER A 36 -12.92 -7.14 -1.53
CA SER A 36 -13.05 -8.43 -0.83
C SER A 36 -14.39 -9.09 -1.15
N ASP A 37 -14.54 -10.35 -0.72
CA ASP A 37 -15.79 -11.11 -0.78
C ASP A 37 -16.94 -10.45 -0.01
N SER A 38 -16.61 -9.68 1.03
CA SER A 38 -17.56 -8.92 1.85
C SER A 38 -17.99 -7.57 1.25
N CYS A 39 -17.42 -7.14 0.11
CA CYS A 39 -17.81 -5.88 -0.52
C CYS A 39 -19.16 -5.98 -1.24
N LEU A 40 -20.06 -5.03 -0.97
CA LEU A 40 -21.37 -4.95 -1.61
C LEU A 40 -21.54 -3.64 -2.41
N PRO A 41 -22.06 -3.69 -3.65
CA PRO A 41 -22.32 -2.49 -4.42
C PRO A 41 -23.53 -1.73 -3.87
N VAL A 42 -23.35 -0.45 -3.55
CA VAL A 42 -24.42 0.45 -3.07
C VAL A 42 -24.89 1.45 -4.14
N ARG A 43 -24.34 1.36 -5.35
CA ARG A 43 -24.70 2.18 -6.53
C ARG A 43 -24.74 1.29 -7.76
N SER A 44 -25.50 1.71 -8.77
CA SER A 44 -25.60 0.96 -10.03
C SER A 44 -24.27 0.99 -10.79
N PHE A 45 -24.02 -0.04 -11.60
CA PHE A 45 -22.83 -0.08 -12.46
C PHE A 45 -22.73 1.13 -13.40
N ARG A 46 -23.87 1.60 -13.93
CA ARG A 46 -23.92 2.81 -14.77
C ARG A 46 -23.35 4.01 -14.03
N HIS A 47 -23.80 4.26 -12.80
CA HIS A 47 -23.33 5.37 -11.98
C HIS A 47 -21.83 5.26 -11.70
N VAL A 48 -21.35 4.08 -11.30
CA VAL A 48 -19.91 3.85 -11.05
C VAL A 48 -19.09 4.13 -12.30
N ARG A 49 -19.53 3.63 -13.46
CA ARG A 49 -18.83 3.83 -14.74
C ARG A 49 -18.78 5.31 -15.15
N GLU A 50 -19.88 6.04 -14.97
CA GLU A 50 -19.94 7.48 -15.26
C GLU A 50 -18.94 8.24 -14.38
N VAL A 51 -18.96 8.02 -13.06
CA VAL A 51 -18.01 8.65 -12.11
C VAL A 51 -16.56 8.32 -12.47
N LEU A 52 -16.24 7.04 -12.71
CA LEU A 52 -14.88 6.65 -13.09
C LEU A 52 -14.44 7.24 -14.43
N SER A 53 -15.36 7.45 -15.38
CA SER A 53 -15.03 8.04 -16.68
C SER A 53 -14.68 9.54 -16.62
N GLU A 54 -15.11 10.23 -15.57
CA GLU A 54 -14.79 11.65 -15.32
C GLU A 54 -13.40 11.84 -14.68
N HIS A 55 -12.76 10.76 -14.23
CA HIS A 55 -11.47 10.79 -13.55
C HIS A 55 -10.33 10.27 -14.44
N LYS A 56 -9.13 10.82 -14.20
CA LYS A 56 -7.90 10.46 -14.93
C LYS A 56 -6.80 9.91 -14.03
N THR A 57 -7.01 9.93 -12.72
CA THR A 57 -6.04 9.54 -11.70
C THR A 57 -6.62 8.50 -10.78
N SER A 58 -5.77 7.65 -10.22
CA SER A 58 -6.17 6.65 -9.23
C SER A 58 -6.76 7.30 -7.98
N ILE A 59 -7.63 6.56 -7.31
CA ILE A 59 -8.40 7.01 -6.14
C ILE A 59 -7.97 6.19 -4.94
N PHE A 60 -7.50 6.90 -3.92
CA PHE A 60 -7.11 6.33 -2.63
C PHE A 60 -7.90 7.01 -1.52
N ASP A 61 -8.34 6.24 -0.55
CA ASP A 61 -8.75 6.76 0.75
C ASP A 61 -7.51 6.85 1.63
N MET A 62 -7.16 8.06 2.05
CA MET A 62 -5.88 8.39 2.68
C MET A 62 -6.06 8.60 4.17
N ALA A 63 -5.11 8.13 4.98
CA ALA A 63 -5.15 8.40 6.40
C ALA A 63 -4.80 9.87 6.71
N SER A 64 -5.05 10.27 7.96
CA SER A 64 -4.67 11.60 8.43
C SER A 64 -3.16 11.76 8.48
N LYS A 65 -2.66 13.00 8.37
CA LYS A 65 -1.23 13.31 8.49
C LYS A 65 -0.62 12.75 9.78
N GLN A 66 -1.40 12.72 10.87
CA GLN A 66 -0.96 12.15 12.14
C GLN A 66 -0.67 10.65 12.00
N VAL A 67 -1.59 9.87 11.43
CA VAL A 67 -1.39 8.42 11.23
C VAL A 67 -0.20 8.13 10.33
N HIS A 68 0.03 8.94 9.28
CA HIS A 68 1.23 8.83 8.45
C HIS A 68 2.52 9.03 9.26
N ASN A 69 2.56 10.05 10.12
CA ASN A 69 3.71 10.33 10.97
C ASN A 69 3.93 9.20 11.98
N ASP A 70 2.86 8.77 12.66
CA ASP A 70 2.92 7.74 13.71
C ASP A 70 3.42 6.41 13.14
N GLN A 71 2.88 6.00 11.99
CA GLN A 71 3.32 4.79 11.31
C GLN A 71 4.80 4.88 10.92
N ARG A 72 5.25 6.02 10.40
CA ARG A 72 6.66 6.21 10.02
C ARG A 72 7.58 6.18 11.24
N GLU A 73 7.22 6.87 12.32
CA GLU A 73 8.01 6.85 13.56
C GLU A 73 8.04 5.47 14.20
N ASN A 74 6.95 4.71 14.16
CA ASN A 74 6.94 3.33 14.62
C ASN A 74 7.86 2.44 13.79
N ILE A 75 7.84 2.52 12.44
CA ILE A 75 8.76 1.76 11.59
C ILE A 75 10.22 2.12 11.92
N LYS A 76 10.53 3.42 12.04
CA LYS A 76 11.89 3.90 12.36
C LYS A 76 12.47 3.23 13.60
N LYS A 77 11.70 3.14 14.68
CA LYS A 77 12.14 2.55 15.96
C LYS A 77 12.68 1.11 15.79
N PHE A 78 12.13 0.35 14.85
CA PHE A 78 12.53 -1.05 14.63
C PHE A 78 13.54 -1.23 13.51
N THR A 79 13.73 -0.22 12.66
CA THR A 79 14.67 -0.27 11.54
C THR A 79 15.94 0.56 11.75
N GLU A 80 16.08 1.24 12.89
CA GLU A 80 17.20 2.17 13.15
C GLU A 80 18.58 1.51 12.99
N ASP A 81 18.79 0.37 13.64
CA ASP A 81 20.06 -0.36 13.54
C ASP A 81 20.34 -0.86 12.11
N ILE A 82 19.27 -1.20 11.38
CA ILE A 82 19.33 -1.71 10.00
C ILE A 82 19.81 -0.59 9.07
N VAL A 83 19.19 0.60 9.13
CA VAL A 83 19.48 1.70 8.20
C VAL A 83 20.78 2.44 8.49
N ASN A 84 21.37 2.22 9.67
CA ASN A 84 22.65 2.80 10.10
C ASN A 84 23.84 1.84 9.93
N GLY A 85 23.62 0.63 9.42
CA GLY A 85 24.68 -0.36 9.17
C GLY A 85 25.72 0.10 8.14
N PRO A 86 27.01 -0.27 8.29
CA PRO A 86 28.10 0.24 7.45
C PRO A 86 28.18 -0.30 6.01
N ASN A 87 27.27 -1.18 5.57
CA ASN A 87 27.20 -1.70 4.19
C ASN A 87 25.78 -2.20 3.88
N LEU A 88 24.87 -1.28 3.56
CA LEU A 88 23.47 -1.61 3.32
C LEU A 88 23.29 -2.45 2.05
N THR A 89 22.51 -3.52 2.14
CA THR A 89 21.94 -4.25 1.01
C THR A 89 20.95 -3.38 0.22
N GLU A 90 20.56 -3.79 -0.99
CA GLU A 90 19.55 -3.05 -1.78
C GLU A 90 18.22 -2.89 -1.05
N THR A 91 17.78 -3.94 -0.34
CA THR A 91 16.59 -3.89 0.51
C THR A 91 16.74 -2.86 1.63
N GLU A 92 17.88 -2.81 2.32
CA GLU A 92 18.10 -1.88 3.43
C GLU A 92 18.27 -0.44 2.94
N LYS A 93 18.88 -0.23 1.76
CA LYS A 93 18.91 1.08 1.09
C LYS A 93 17.49 1.56 0.77
N LEU A 94 16.62 0.67 0.28
CA LEU A 94 15.21 1.00 0.05
C LEU A 94 14.51 1.38 1.36
N ILE A 95 14.69 0.61 2.43
CA ILE A 95 14.13 0.93 3.75
C ILE A 95 14.60 2.31 4.21
N LYS A 96 15.91 2.58 4.16
CA LYS A 96 16.48 3.88 4.52
C LYS A 96 15.86 5.02 3.70
N LYS A 97 15.74 4.84 2.38
CA LYS A 97 15.08 5.81 1.50
C LYS A 97 13.65 6.10 1.94
N LEU A 98 12.84 5.06 2.18
CA LEU A 98 11.42 5.21 2.50
C LEU A 98 11.18 5.75 3.92
N VAL A 99 12.03 5.39 4.87
CA VAL A 99 11.79 5.62 6.29
C VAL A 99 12.57 6.82 6.81
N VAL A 100 13.79 7.07 6.32
CA VAL A 100 14.68 8.14 6.80
C VAL A 100 14.74 9.29 5.81
N ASP A 101 15.14 9.01 4.57
CA ASP A 101 15.53 10.07 3.61
C ASP A 101 14.34 10.80 2.99
N ASP A 102 13.20 10.11 2.79
CA ASP A 102 11.98 10.69 2.26
C ASP A 102 10.91 10.83 3.36
N PRO A 103 10.57 12.06 3.80
CA PRO A 103 9.53 12.30 4.80
C PRO A 103 8.14 11.81 4.39
N CYS A 104 7.90 11.65 3.08
CA CYS A 104 6.66 11.08 2.54
C CYS A 104 6.89 9.66 2.00
N GLY A 105 8.00 9.02 2.38
CA GLY A 105 8.45 7.75 1.82
C GLY A 105 7.52 6.58 2.12
N ILE A 106 6.71 6.61 3.19
CA ILE A 106 5.56 5.71 3.35
C ILE A 106 4.25 6.49 3.23
N GLN A 107 3.28 5.89 2.55
CA GLN A 107 1.94 6.43 2.36
C GLN A 107 0.92 5.49 2.97
N VAL A 108 0.18 5.98 3.96
CA VAL A 108 -0.92 5.24 4.59
C VAL A 108 -2.22 5.47 3.83
N HIS A 109 -2.85 4.37 3.43
CA HIS A 109 -4.11 4.38 2.71
C HIS A 109 -4.96 3.16 3.07
N SER A 110 -6.24 3.21 2.72
CA SER A 110 -7.13 2.07 2.86
C SER A 110 -6.70 0.92 1.94
N GLN A 111 -6.84 -0.32 2.38
CA GLN A 111 -6.60 -1.52 1.55
C GLN A 111 -7.37 -1.47 0.22
N TRP A 112 -8.58 -0.90 0.23
CA TRP A 112 -9.42 -0.78 -0.97
C TRP A 112 -9.08 0.49 -1.75
N CYS A 113 -8.68 0.32 -3.02
CA CYS A 113 -8.38 1.43 -3.92
C CYS A 113 -8.93 1.21 -5.34
N CYS A 114 -8.98 2.29 -6.12
CA CYS A 114 -9.31 2.25 -7.55
C CYS A 114 -8.11 2.73 -8.35
N LEU A 115 -7.58 1.89 -9.22
CA LEU A 115 -6.43 2.21 -10.05
C LEU A 115 -6.84 2.49 -11.49
N VAL A 116 -6.24 3.51 -12.10
CA VAL A 116 -6.23 3.63 -13.55
C VAL A 116 -5.29 2.60 -14.17
N ARG A 117 -5.47 2.31 -15.45
CA ARG A 117 -4.63 1.33 -16.17
C ARG A 117 -3.13 1.58 -16.01
N ALA A 118 -2.67 2.82 -16.17
CA ALA A 118 -1.24 3.12 -16.11
C ALA A 118 -0.62 2.66 -14.77
N ASP A 119 -1.26 2.99 -13.66
CA ASP A 119 -0.79 2.59 -12.32
C ASP A 119 -0.88 1.08 -12.09
N ALA A 120 -1.96 0.44 -12.56
CA ALA A 120 -2.10 -1.00 -12.51
C ALA A 120 -0.99 -1.72 -13.31
N GLU A 121 -0.60 -1.17 -14.46
CA GLU A 121 0.49 -1.68 -15.29
C GLU A 121 1.85 -1.45 -14.63
N THR A 122 2.07 -0.31 -13.98
CA THR A 122 3.28 -0.05 -13.18
C THR A 122 3.49 -1.14 -12.12
N LEU A 123 2.45 -1.50 -11.38
CA LEU A 123 2.53 -2.59 -10.38
C LEU A 123 2.68 -3.98 -11.02
N SER A 124 1.97 -4.22 -12.12
CA SER A 124 1.92 -5.55 -12.76
C SER A 124 3.24 -5.93 -13.44
N ASN A 125 3.92 -4.95 -14.00
CA ASN A 125 5.15 -5.09 -14.78
C ASN A 125 6.42 -4.77 -13.98
N ALA A 126 6.27 -4.47 -12.69
CA ALA A 126 7.38 -4.19 -11.79
C ALA A 126 8.36 -5.38 -11.71
N ASP A 127 9.64 -5.10 -11.96
CA ASP A 127 10.75 -6.04 -11.91
C ASP A 127 11.45 -6.06 -10.54
N ASP A 128 11.25 -5.02 -9.74
CA ASP A 128 11.86 -4.81 -8.43
C ASP A 128 11.00 -5.28 -7.24
N LEU A 129 9.83 -5.88 -7.49
CA LEU A 129 8.88 -6.30 -6.44
C LEU A 129 9.51 -7.19 -5.36
N ALA A 130 10.50 -8.01 -5.72
CA ALA A 130 11.20 -8.86 -4.75
C ALA A 130 11.88 -8.02 -3.65
N VAL A 131 12.62 -6.98 -4.05
CA VAL A 131 13.29 -6.06 -3.12
C VAL A 131 12.28 -5.33 -2.25
N TRP A 132 11.17 -4.89 -2.85
CA TRP A 132 10.07 -4.24 -2.13
C TRP A 132 9.36 -5.15 -1.15
N TYR A 133 9.06 -6.39 -1.53
CA TYR A 133 8.43 -7.36 -0.64
C TYR A 133 9.33 -7.68 0.54
N ASP A 134 10.63 -7.82 0.32
CA ASP A 134 11.58 -8.07 1.40
C ASP A 134 11.72 -6.83 2.30
N ALA A 135 11.72 -5.61 1.73
CA ALA A 135 11.71 -4.38 2.52
C ALA A 135 10.48 -4.30 3.44
N TYR A 136 9.29 -4.64 2.92
CA TYR A 136 8.05 -4.62 3.72
C TYR A 136 8.00 -5.73 4.78
N LYS A 137 8.56 -6.92 4.51
CA LYS A 137 8.69 -7.96 5.55
C LYS A 137 9.61 -7.51 6.68
N THR A 138 10.68 -6.80 6.37
CA THR A 138 11.63 -6.25 7.35
C THR A 138 11.03 -5.07 8.13
N MET A 139 10.37 -4.13 7.44
CA MET A 139 9.77 -2.95 8.08
C MET A 139 8.54 -3.29 8.93
N LEU A 140 7.82 -4.36 8.59
CA LEU A 140 6.52 -4.69 9.19
C LEU A 140 6.49 -6.13 9.73
N PRO A 141 7.21 -6.41 10.85
CA PRO A 141 7.13 -7.71 11.52
C PRO A 141 5.69 -8.07 11.88
N LEU A 142 5.28 -9.30 11.57
CA LEU A 142 3.89 -9.74 11.69
C LEU A 142 3.36 -9.68 13.13
N ASP A 143 4.21 -9.89 14.13
CA ASP A 143 3.83 -9.79 15.54
C ASP A 143 3.43 -8.36 15.92
N LEU A 144 4.15 -7.36 15.41
CA LEU A 144 3.83 -5.94 15.62
C LEU A 144 2.57 -5.51 14.87
N VAL A 145 2.37 -6.02 13.65
CA VAL A 145 1.14 -5.80 12.89
C VAL A 145 -0.08 -6.40 13.61
N LYS A 146 0.04 -7.63 14.13
CA LYS A 146 -1.03 -8.29 14.89
C LYS A 146 -1.42 -7.59 16.18
N ARG A 147 -0.49 -6.86 16.77
CA ARG A 147 -0.70 -6.07 17.98
C ARG A 147 -1.07 -4.61 17.68
N SER A 148 -1.32 -4.27 16.40
CA SER A 148 -1.70 -2.92 15.96
C SER A 148 -0.65 -1.83 16.22
N PHE A 149 0.62 -2.19 16.42
CA PHE A 149 1.74 -1.23 16.48
C PHE A 149 2.18 -0.74 15.11
N LEU A 150 1.87 -1.51 14.08
CA LEU A 150 2.18 -1.21 12.70
C LEU A 150 0.97 -1.57 11.86
N LEU A 151 0.68 -0.73 10.87
CA LEU A 151 -0.29 -1.06 9.83
C LEU A 151 0.21 -2.20 8.93
N ALA A 152 -0.73 -2.87 8.28
CA ALA A 152 -0.41 -4.01 7.43
C ALA A 152 0.20 -3.56 6.08
N PRO A 153 0.98 -4.43 5.40
CA PRO A 153 1.57 -4.11 4.11
C PRO A 153 0.57 -3.61 3.05
N ASP A 154 -0.64 -4.17 3.02
CA ASP A 154 -1.69 -3.82 2.07
C ASP A 154 -2.36 -2.45 2.32
N GLU A 155 -2.10 -1.83 3.47
CA GLU A 155 -2.52 -0.46 3.82
C GLU A 155 -1.45 0.60 3.49
N LEU A 156 -0.32 0.15 2.92
CA LEU A 156 0.88 0.98 2.72
C LEU A 156 1.46 0.84 1.32
N PHE A 157 1.55 -0.39 0.83
CA PHE A 157 2.42 -0.77 -0.28
C PHE A 157 2.03 -0.10 -1.60
N ILE A 158 0.78 -0.22 -2.02
CA ILE A 158 0.36 0.14 -3.38
C ILE A 158 0.63 1.62 -3.64
N HIS A 159 0.16 2.49 -2.75
CA HIS A 159 0.34 3.91 -2.96
C HIS A 159 1.79 4.35 -2.74
N THR A 160 2.51 3.74 -1.78
CA THR A 160 3.93 4.00 -1.57
C THR A 160 4.75 3.64 -2.81
N TYR A 161 4.52 2.46 -3.38
CA TYR A 161 5.18 1.98 -4.59
C TYR A 161 4.94 2.92 -5.76
N LEU A 162 3.67 3.26 -6.04
CA LEU A 162 3.32 4.16 -7.12
C LEU A 162 3.94 5.55 -6.93
N ARG A 163 3.92 6.11 -5.71
CA ARG A 163 4.55 7.41 -5.46
C ARG A 163 6.04 7.40 -5.79
N GLN A 164 6.75 6.32 -5.51
CA GLN A 164 8.18 6.22 -5.79
C GLN A 164 8.50 6.01 -7.29
N HIS A 165 7.57 5.45 -8.07
CA HIS A 165 7.80 5.13 -9.48
C HIS A 165 7.19 6.12 -10.47
N VAL A 166 6.00 6.66 -10.17
CA VAL A 166 5.24 7.55 -11.06
C VAL A 166 4.97 8.93 -10.46
N GLY A 167 5.40 9.17 -9.21
CA GLY A 167 5.19 10.43 -8.50
C GLY A 167 3.77 10.60 -7.96
N LYS A 168 3.41 11.84 -7.60
CA LYS A 168 2.07 12.15 -7.06
C LYS A 168 1.06 12.37 -8.19
N GLN A 169 0.35 11.32 -8.60
CA GLN A 169 -0.76 11.41 -9.55
C GLN A 169 -2.03 10.71 -9.03
N TYR A 170 -2.55 11.14 -7.88
CA TYR A 170 -3.75 10.53 -7.30
C TYR A 170 -4.75 11.56 -6.77
N ARG A 171 -6.01 11.12 -6.66
CA ARG A 171 -7.06 11.82 -5.95
C ARG A 171 -7.22 11.23 -4.56
N ALA A 172 -7.02 12.05 -3.53
CA ALA A 172 -7.40 11.69 -2.17
C ALA A 172 -8.93 11.77 -2.03
N ASN A 173 -9.54 10.73 -1.49
CA ASN A 173 -10.93 10.79 -1.05
C ASN A 173 -11.00 11.55 0.29
N ALA A 174 -11.90 12.52 0.42
CA ALA A 174 -11.99 13.37 1.61
C ALA A 174 -12.83 12.75 2.74
N ARG A 175 -13.23 11.48 2.61
CA ARG A 175 -14.03 10.78 3.62
C ARG A 175 -13.10 10.01 4.53
N MET A 176 -13.19 10.27 5.83
CA MET A 176 -12.57 9.40 6.84
C MET A 176 -13.31 8.06 6.84
N THR A 177 -12.73 7.01 6.25
CA THR A 177 -13.17 5.64 6.53
C THR A 177 -12.17 4.90 7.42
N THR A 178 -12.62 3.79 7.98
CA THR A 178 -12.06 3.00 9.09
C THR A 178 -10.59 2.64 8.91
N PHE A 179 -9.72 3.45 9.48
CA PHE A 179 -8.36 3.04 9.83
C PHE A 179 -8.39 2.44 11.24
N ALA A 180 -7.81 1.26 11.42
CA ALA A 180 -7.38 0.86 12.75
C ALA A 180 -6.27 1.83 13.17
N HIS A 181 -6.42 2.50 14.31
CA HIS A 181 -5.37 3.37 14.81
C HIS A 181 -4.10 2.53 15.06
N CYS A 182 -2.97 2.99 14.51
CA CYS A 182 -1.65 2.49 14.87
C CYS A 182 -1.31 3.04 16.26
N CYS A 183 -1.15 2.15 17.25
CA CYS A 183 -0.86 2.54 18.64
C CYS A 183 0.62 2.88 18.81
N LEU A 184 0.93 4.07 19.32
CA LEU A 184 2.31 4.49 19.63
C LEU A 184 2.84 3.92 20.95
N GLU A 185 1.95 3.57 21.88
CA GLU A 185 2.28 3.13 23.24
C GLU A 185 1.84 1.68 23.48
N VAL A 186 2.74 0.89 24.05
CA VAL A 186 2.54 -0.56 24.20
C VAL A 186 1.54 -0.95 25.26
N ASP A 187 1.44 -0.14 26.30
CA ASP A 187 0.62 -0.40 27.48
C ASP A 187 -0.73 0.33 27.42
N SER A 188 -0.94 1.13 26.37
CA SER A 188 -2.15 1.94 26.14
C SER A 188 -3.04 1.34 25.03
N CYS A 189 -2.71 0.12 24.60
CA CYS A 189 -3.36 -0.71 23.59
C CYS A 189 -3.45 -2.14 24.16
#